data_AF-A0AAE4K4K7-F1
#
_entry.id   AF-A0AAE4K4K7-F1
#
_cell.length_a   1.000
_cell.length_b   1.000
_cell.length_c   1.000
_cell.angle_alpha   90.00
_cell.angle_beta   90.00
_cell.angle_gamma   90.00
#
_symmetry.space_group_name_H-M   'P 1'
#
loop_
_entity.id
_entity.type
_entity.pdbx_description
1 polymer ?
#
loop_
_entity_poly.entity_id
_entity_poly.type
_entity_poly.pdbx_seq_one_letter_code
_entity_poly.pdbx_strand_id
1 'polypeptide(L)'
;MRETVAKWREQATCFQLPLEPGSRQAIMRRLSALEPVLIGNVVLKIEQCDWPYPFNSGYQFYGENQLGRAIQEDEDIEHGGPLQPEKILLAIRWAERQAVNPEEPDGANDGHGRPECS
;
A
#
# COMPACT_ATOMS: atom_id res chain seq x y z
N MET A 1 -9.42 -11.28 -7.81
CA MET A 1 -8.60 -10.09 -7.50
C MET A 1 -9.00 -8.86 -8.30
N ARG A 2 -9.04 -8.89 -9.64
CA ARG A 2 -9.41 -7.71 -10.47
C ARG A 2 -10.81 -7.13 -10.18
N GLU A 3 -11.82 -7.97 -9.95
CA GLU A 3 -13.16 -7.51 -9.53
C GLU A 3 -13.16 -6.84 -8.16
N THR A 4 -12.20 -7.18 -7.29
CA THR A 4 -12.10 -6.62 -5.93
C THR A 4 -11.53 -5.20 -5.96
N VAL A 5 -10.52 -4.96 -6.81
CA VAL A 5 -9.89 -3.64 -6.97
C VAL A 5 -10.87 -2.61 -7.54
N ALA A 6 -11.68 -2.98 -8.52
CA ALA A 6 -12.70 -2.09 -9.06
C ALA A 6 -13.69 -1.63 -7.97
N LYS A 7 -14.17 -2.56 -7.15
CA LYS A 7 -15.05 -2.27 -6.01
C LYS A 7 -14.39 -1.37 -4.98
N TRP A 8 -13.12 -1.60 -4.66
CA TRP A 8 -12.39 -0.72 -3.75
C TRP A 8 -12.26 0.69 -4.30
N ARG A 9 -12.00 0.85 -5.60
CA ARG A 9 -11.95 2.17 -6.26
C ARG A 9 -13.28 2.91 -6.16
N GLU A 10 -14.41 2.23 -6.33
CA GLU A 10 -15.74 2.84 -6.19
C GLU A 10 -16.05 3.29 -4.76
N GLN A 11 -15.53 2.57 -3.76
CA GLN A 11 -15.73 2.87 -2.33
C GLN A 11 -14.66 3.81 -1.75
N ALA A 12 -13.60 4.06 -2.50
CA ALA A 12 -12.43 4.75 -2.01
C ALA A 12 -12.69 6.23 -1.73
N THR A 13 -12.15 6.73 -0.63
CA THR A 13 -11.99 8.18 -0.46
C THR A 13 -10.87 8.67 -1.37
N CYS A 14 -11.16 9.64 -2.23
CA CYS A 14 -10.21 10.17 -3.21
C CYS A 14 -9.34 11.29 -2.62
N PHE A 15 -8.04 11.24 -2.93
CA PHE A 15 -7.04 12.23 -2.59
C PHE A 15 -6.24 12.56 -3.86
N GLN A 16 -6.23 13.83 -4.26
CA GLN A 16 -5.52 14.27 -5.46
C GLN A 16 -4.06 14.62 -5.15
N LEU A 17 -3.19 14.44 -6.15
CA LEU A 17 -1.79 14.87 -6.06
C LEU A 17 -1.60 16.28 -6.66
N PRO A 18 -0.71 17.10 -6.10
CA PRO A 18 0.08 16.85 -4.88
C PRO A 18 -0.82 16.84 -3.62
N LEU A 19 -0.48 16.01 -2.63
CA LEU A 19 -1.27 15.91 -1.40
C LEU A 19 -1.25 17.22 -0.61
N GLU A 20 -2.42 17.73 -0.23
CA GLU A 20 -2.53 18.93 0.60
C GLU A 20 -1.96 18.69 2.02
N PRO A 21 -1.51 19.76 2.72
CA PRO A 21 -1.13 19.68 4.13
C PRO A 21 -2.25 19.06 4.97
N GLY A 22 -1.97 17.89 5.58
CA GLY A 22 -2.94 17.14 6.38
C GLY A 22 -3.59 15.95 5.68
N SER A 23 -3.52 15.86 4.33
CA SER A 23 -4.06 14.73 3.56
C SER A 23 -3.45 13.41 4.00
N ARG A 24 -2.13 13.36 4.27
CA ARG A 24 -1.47 12.15 4.78
C ARG A 24 -2.07 11.64 6.09
N GLN A 25 -2.39 12.53 7.04
CA GLN A 25 -3.04 12.12 8.28
C GLN A 25 -4.47 11.64 8.04
N ALA A 26 -5.20 12.27 7.12
CA ALA A 26 -6.55 11.82 6.75
C ALA A 26 -6.50 10.42 6.09
N ILE A 27 -5.57 10.20 5.15
CA ILE A 27 -5.33 8.91 4.50
C ILE A 27 -5.00 7.84 5.54
N MET A 28 -4.07 8.13 6.46
CA MET A 28 -3.73 7.21 7.54
C MET A 28 -4.95 6.83 8.39
N ARG A 29 -5.80 7.79 8.75
CA ARG A 29 -7.03 7.50 9.52
C ARG A 29 -7.98 6.56 8.76
N ARG A 30 -8.16 6.79 7.46
CA ARG A 30 -9.01 5.96 6.59
C ARG A 30 -8.46 4.53 6.49
N LEU A 31 -7.16 4.40 6.21
CA LEU A 31 -6.49 3.11 6.11
C LEU A 31 -6.49 2.35 7.45
N SER A 32 -6.29 3.02 8.57
CA SER A 32 -6.42 2.42 9.91
C SER A 32 -7.84 1.97 10.24
N ALA A 33 -8.85 2.61 9.65
CA ALA A 33 -10.25 2.18 9.71
C ALA A 33 -10.59 1.09 8.68
N LEU A 34 -9.59 0.57 7.96
CA LEU A 34 -9.72 -0.44 6.90
C LEU A 34 -10.57 0.03 5.71
N GLU A 35 -10.69 1.34 5.52
CA GLU A 35 -11.40 1.93 4.39
C GLU A 35 -10.44 2.09 3.19
N PRO A 36 -10.87 1.75 1.96
CA PRO A 36 -10.05 1.98 0.77
C PRO A 36 -9.84 3.48 0.54
N VAL A 37 -8.70 3.81 -0.05
CA VAL A 37 -8.35 5.17 -0.47
C VAL A 37 -7.81 5.16 -1.90
N LEU A 38 -8.03 6.25 -2.62
CA LEU A 38 -7.53 6.45 -3.97
C LEU A 38 -6.61 7.68 -3.94
N ILE A 39 -5.31 7.48 -4.13
CA ILE A 39 -4.31 8.54 -4.17
C ILE A 39 -3.91 8.74 -5.64
N GLY A 40 -4.36 9.84 -6.24
CA GLY A 40 -4.26 10.03 -7.69
C GLY A 40 -5.01 8.93 -8.44
N ASN A 41 -4.28 8.02 -9.06
CA ASN A 41 -4.80 6.85 -9.81
C ASN A 41 -4.50 5.51 -9.11
N VAL A 42 -3.88 5.53 -7.92
CA VAL A 42 -3.49 4.34 -7.16
C VAL A 42 -4.50 4.07 -6.07
N VAL A 43 -5.10 2.88 -6.07
CA VAL A 43 -5.92 2.43 -4.95
C VAL A 43 -5.02 1.84 -3.87
N LEU A 44 -5.34 2.09 -2.60
CA LEU A 44 -4.79 1.38 -1.45
C LEU A 44 -5.92 0.83 -0.58
N LYS A 45 -5.70 -0.36 -0.01
CA LYS A 45 -6.61 -1.03 0.92
C LYS A 45 -5.80 -1.82 1.93
N ILE A 46 -6.29 -1.87 3.17
CA ILE A 46 -5.76 -2.77 4.21
C ILE A 46 -6.86 -3.73 4.61
N GLU A 47 -6.57 -5.02 4.71
CA GLU A 47 -7.52 -6.01 5.22
C GLU A 47 -6.93 -6.76 6.41
N GLN A 48 -7.82 -7.17 7.32
CA GLN A 48 -7.46 -8.06 8.41
C GLN A 48 -7.44 -9.50 7.90
N CYS A 49 -6.43 -10.26 8.30
CA CYS A 49 -6.24 -11.64 7.89
C CYS A 49 -5.69 -12.48 9.05
N ASP A 50 -6.02 -13.77 9.04
CA ASP A 50 -5.43 -14.74 9.95
C ASP A 50 -4.06 -15.16 9.41
N TRP A 51 -3.05 -15.13 10.28
CA TRP A 51 -1.68 -15.53 9.93
C TRP A 51 -1.30 -16.81 10.70
N PRO A 52 -0.38 -17.61 10.16
CA PRO A 52 0.23 -18.69 10.91
C PRO A 52 1.05 -18.13 12.10
N TYR A 53 1.26 -18.98 13.11
CA TYR A 53 2.07 -18.68 14.30
C TYR A 53 3.41 -18.00 13.94
N PRO A 54 3.86 -16.96 14.68
CA PRO A 54 3.41 -16.53 16.02
C PRO A 54 2.25 -15.54 16.06
N PHE A 55 1.78 -15.04 14.91
CA PHE A 55 0.71 -14.04 14.86
C PHE A 55 -0.59 -14.68 14.41
N ASN A 56 -1.54 -14.92 15.31
CA ASN A 56 -2.83 -15.51 14.94
C ASN A 56 -3.70 -14.56 14.08
N SER A 57 -3.42 -13.25 14.10
CA SER A 57 -4.11 -12.23 13.30
C SER A 57 -3.14 -11.13 12.88
N GLY A 58 -3.37 -10.53 11.71
CA GLY A 58 -2.54 -9.45 11.17
C GLY A 58 -3.28 -8.61 10.14
N TYR A 59 -2.51 -7.78 9.43
CA TYR A 59 -3.01 -6.89 8.40
C TYR A 59 -2.22 -7.07 7.11
N GLN A 60 -2.94 -7.17 5.99
CA GLN A 60 -2.37 -7.23 4.65
C GLN A 60 -2.62 -5.89 3.96
N PHE A 61 -1.57 -5.35 3.35
CA PHE A 61 -1.65 -4.17 2.49
C PHE A 61 -1.87 -4.59 1.05
N TYR A 62 -2.80 -3.92 0.40
CA TYR A 62 -3.07 -4.02 -1.02
C TYR A 62 -2.96 -2.65 -1.64
N GLY A 63 -2.38 -2.58 -2.83
CA GLY A 63 -2.29 -1.37 -3.61
C GLY A 63 -2.24 -1.72 -5.07
N GLU A 64 -2.90 -0.95 -5.94
CA GLU A 64 -2.83 -1.17 -7.40
C GLU A 64 -2.93 0.17 -8.16
N ASN A 65 -1.98 0.41 -9.07
CA ASN A 65 -2.02 1.56 -9.95
C ASN A 65 -2.90 1.32 -11.20
N GLN A 66 -3.09 2.33 -12.06
CA GLN A 66 -3.91 2.19 -13.26
C GLN A 66 -3.39 1.19 -14.31
N LEU A 67 -2.10 0.83 -14.24
CA LEU A 67 -1.46 -0.14 -15.12
C LEU A 67 -1.54 -1.57 -14.57
N GLY A 68 -2.25 -1.76 -13.45
CA GLY A 68 -2.38 -3.06 -12.79
C GLY A 68 -1.13 -3.50 -12.03
N ARG A 69 -0.20 -2.56 -11.76
CA ARG A 69 0.94 -2.87 -10.89
C ARG A 69 0.49 -2.79 -9.45
N ALA A 70 0.65 -3.91 -8.76
CA ALA A 70 0.36 -4.01 -7.35
C ALA A 70 1.55 -3.53 -6.51
N ILE A 71 1.28 -3.09 -5.28
CA ILE A 71 2.32 -2.99 -4.25
C ILE A 71 2.91 -4.39 -4.13
N GLN A 72 4.23 -4.53 -4.33
CA GLN A 72 4.84 -5.82 -4.10
C GLN A 72 4.83 -6.04 -2.58
N GLU A 73 4.62 -7.29 -2.18
CA GLU A 73 4.81 -7.77 -0.82
C GLU A 73 6.31 -7.60 -0.49
N ASP A 74 6.72 -6.36 -0.24
CA ASP A 74 8.03 -6.01 0.28
C ASP A 74 8.04 -6.54 1.71
N GLU A 75 9.00 -7.40 2.07
CA GLU A 75 9.12 -8.01 3.40
C GLU A 75 9.06 -6.96 4.53
N ASP A 76 9.38 -5.70 4.22
CA ASP A 76 9.32 -4.53 5.11
C ASP A 76 7.92 -3.92 5.32
N ILE A 77 7.00 -4.04 4.35
CA ILE A 77 5.59 -3.61 4.46
C ILE A 77 4.72 -4.74 5.03
N GLU A 78 5.30 -5.93 5.14
CA GLU A 78 4.59 -7.17 5.35
C GLU A 78 4.73 -7.72 6.78
N HIS A 79 3.76 -8.56 7.15
CA HIS A 79 3.80 -9.56 8.24
C HIS A 79 3.07 -9.22 9.55
N GLY A 80 2.41 -10.28 10.05
CA GLY A 80 1.44 -10.35 11.13
C GLY A 80 1.72 -9.56 12.40
N GLY A 81 0.66 -9.38 13.20
CA GLY A 81 0.68 -8.52 14.38
C GLY A 81 -0.11 -7.23 14.17
N PRO A 82 -0.02 -6.27 15.10
CA PRO A 82 -0.81 -5.05 15.06
C PRO A 82 -0.44 -4.16 13.88
N LEU A 83 -1.40 -3.40 13.37
CA LEU A 83 -1.19 -2.44 12.31
C LEU A 83 -0.20 -1.35 12.75
N GLN A 84 0.95 -1.27 12.08
CA GLN A 84 2.01 -0.31 12.40
C GLN A 84 1.88 0.98 11.58
N PRO A 85 1.87 2.18 12.21
CA PRO A 85 1.74 3.45 11.50
C PRO A 85 2.83 3.70 10.45
N GLU A 86 4.05 3.21 10.69
CA GLU A 86 5.18 3.32 9.74
C GLU A 86 4.91 2.56 8.44
N LYS A 87 4.31 1.37 8.50
CA LYS A 87 3.94 0.57 7.32
C LYS A 87 2.83 1.24 6.50
N ILE A 88 1.86 1.87 7.19
CA ILE A 88 0.86 2.71 6.51
C ILE A 88 1.53 3.86 5.77
N LEU A 89 2.49 4.53 6.39
CA LEU A 89 3.23 5.62 5.74
C LEU A 89 4.05 5.14 4.55
N LEU A 90 4.65 3.95 4.61
CA LEU A 90 5.36 3.35 3.48
C LEU A 90 4.40 3.07 2.32
N ALA A 91 3.25 2.45 2.57
CA ALA A 91 2.22 2.22 1.54
C ALA A 91 1.71 3.54 0.92
N ILE A 92 1.54 4.60 1.72
CA ILE A 92 1.16 5.93 1.21
C ILE A 92 2.26 6.50 0.30
N ARG A 93 3.52 6.44 0.71
CA ARG A 93 4.66 6.92 -0.10
C ARG A 93 4.79 6.14 -1.40
N TRP A 94 4.59 4.83 -1.34
CA TRP A 94 4.54 3.97 -2.52
C TRP A 94 3.46 4.46 -3.50
N ALA A 95 2.25 4.71 -3.02
CA ALA A 95 1.15 5.18 -3.86
C ALA A 95 1.39 6.58 -4.43
N GLU A 96 1.95 7.51 -3.64
CA GLU A 96 2.35 8.84 -4.14
C GLU A 96 3.34 8.70 -5.32
N ARG A 97 4.36 7.85 -5.17
CA ARG A 97 5.37 7.59 -6.21
C ARG A 97 4.77 6.93 -7.46
N GLN A 98 3.97 5.88 -7.28
CA GLN A 98 3.32 5.17 -8.39
C GLN A 98 2.27 6.00 -9.11
N ALA A 99 1.64 6.96 -8.43
CA ALA A 99 0.70 7.87 -9.07
C ALA A 99 1.39 8.91 -9.96
N VAL A 100 2.62 9.31 -9.62
CA VAL A 100 3.44 10.21 -10.44
C VAL A 100 4.17 9.43 -11.56
N ASN A 101 4.75 8.28 -11.23
CA ASN A 101 5.56 7.45 -12.13
C ASN A 101 5.01 6.00 -12.17
N PRO A 102 3.89 5.74 -12.87
CA PRO A 102 3.23 4.43 -12.85
C PRO A 102 4.03 3.30 -13.51
N GLU A 103 5.07 3.63 -14.27
CA GLU A 103 5.95 2.68 -14.97
C GLU A 103 7.21 2.33 -14.16
N GLU A 104 7.46 3.01 -13.04
CA GLU A 104 8.63 2.75 -12.20
C GLU A 104 8.46 1.42 -11.45
N PRO A 105 9.38 0.45 -11.60
CA PRO A 105 9.33 -0.78 -10.83
C PRO A 105 9.52 -0.47 -9.34
N ASP A 106 9.00 -1.33 -8.46
CA ASP A 106 8.97 -1.09 -7.01
C ASP A 106 10.36 -0.91 -6.37
N GLY A 107 11.42 -1.31 -7.08
CA GLY A 107 12.80 -1.31 -6.63
C GLY A 107 13.62 -0.06 -6.97
N ALA A 108 13.19 1.13 -6.54
CA ALA A 108 14.13 2.21 -6.25
C ALA A 108 14.48 2.15 -4.75
N ASN A 109 15.05 1.02 -4.33
CA ASN A 109 15.78 0.91 -3.07
C ASN A 109 17.26 0.95 -3.47
N ASP A 110 17.94 2.03 -3.10
CA ASP A 110 19.38 2.20 -3.24
C ASP A 110 20.14 0.96 -2.73
N GLY A 111 20.78 0.24 -3.64
CA GLY A 111 22.08 -0.38 -3.39
C GLY A 111 22.21 -1.43 -2.27
N HIS A 112 21.28 -2.37 -2.13
CA HIS A 112 21.61 -3.67 -1.54
C HIS A 112 21.44 -4.78 -2.58
N GLY A 113 22.49 -4.91 -3.40
CA GLY A 113 22.69 -6.10 -4.21
C GLY A 113 22.63 -7.33 -3.32
N ARG A 114 21.69 -8.23 -3.60
CA ARG A 114 21.76 -9.61 -3.11
C ARG A 114 23.12 -10.16 -3.58
N PRO A 115 23.97 -10.74 -2.71
CA PRO A 115 25.09 -11.49 -3.22
C PRO A 115 24.52 -12.68 -3.98
N GLU A 116 24.76 -12.73 -5.28
CA GLU A 116 24.54 -13.93 -6.07
C GLU A 116 25.41 -15.03 -5.46
N CYS A 117 24.78 -16.06 -4.89
CA CYS A 117 25.48 -17.28 -4.50
C CYS A 117 26.02 -17.93 -5.77
N SER A 118 27.34 -17.81 -5.98
CA SER A 118 28.13 -18.68 -6.87
C SER A 118 28.50 -19.98 -6.17
#